data_AF-A0A5S9PCU7-F1
#
_entry.id   AF-A0A5S9PCU7-F1
#
_cell.length_a   1.000
_cell.length_b   1.000
_cell.length_c   1.000
_cell.angle_alpha   90.00
_cell.angle_beta   90.00
_cell.angle_gamma   90.00
#
_symmetry.space_group_name_H-M   'P 1'
#
loop_
_entity.id
_entity.type
_entity.pdbx_description
1 polymer ?
#
loop_
_entity_poly.entity_id
_entity_poly.type
_entity_poly.pdbx_seq_one_letter_code
_entity_poly.pdbx_strand_id
1 'polypeptide(L)' 'MSSVDINVKVGVNTSSSLLQTAAAMAFGLAILFAVGFAPMSAAHNAAHDTRHTLAFPCH' A
#
# COMPACT_ATOMS: atom_id res chain seq x y z
N MET A 1 -30.98 -28.23 -9.75
CA MET A 1 -30.07 -27.42 -8.92
C MET A 1 -30.24 -25.96 -9.34
N SER A 2 -31.09 -25.21 -8.65
CA SER A 2 -31.28 -23.78 -8.93
C SER A 2 -30.17 -23.00 -8.25
N SER A 3 -29.41 -22.23 -9.02
CA SER A 3 -28.42 -21.28 -8.50
C SER A 3 -29.14 -20.21 -7.67
N VAL A 4 -28.78 -20.08 -6.40
CA VAL A 4 -29.22 -18.97 -5.54
C VAL A 4 -28.21 -17.85 -5.71
N ASP A 5 -28.60 -16.79 -6.41
CA ASP A 5 -27.81 -15.55 -6.49
C ASP A 5 -27.97 -14.75 -5.19
N ILE A 6 -26.90 -14.66 -4.40
CA ILE A 6 -26.87 -13.89 -3.17
C ILE A 6 -26.70 -12.41 -3.52
N ASN A 7 -27.78 -11.64 -3.49
CA ASN A 7 -27.74 -10.18 -3.67
C ASN A 7 -27.21 -9.48 -2.41
N VAL A 8 -25.89 -9.54 -2.18
CA VAL A 8 -25.24 -8.70 -1.16
C VAL A 8 -25.27 -7.25 -1.62
N LYS A 9 -26.11 -6.43 -0.99
CA LYS A 9 -26.04 -4.97 -1.11
C LYS A 9 -24.80 -4.49 -0.39
N VAL A 10 -23.67 -4.41 -1.10
CA VAL A 10 -22.51 -3.65 -0.62
C VAL A 10 -22.96 -2.19 -0.56
N GLY A 11 -23.19 -1.68 0.64
CA GLY A 11 -23.57 -0.29 0.88
C GLY A 11 -22.41 0.64 0.52
N VAL A 12 -22.26 0.96 -0.76
CA VAL A 12 -21.36 2.03 -1.20
C VAL A 12 -22.07 3.34 -0.93
N ASN A 13 -21.71 4.00 0.16
CA ASN A 13 -22.23 5.30 0.54
C ASN A 13 -21.70 6.37 -0.44
N THR A 14 -22.42 6.63 -1.53
CA THR A 14 -22.09 7.63 -2.57
C THR A 14 -22.26 9.08 -2.10
N SER A 15 -22.40 9.33 -0.79
CA SER A 15 -22.78 10.65 -0.26
C SER A 15 -21.73 11.74 -0.48
N SER A 16 -20.52 11.41 -0.93
CA SER A 16 -19.48 12.42 -1.22
C SER A 16 -18.40 11.88 -2.18
N SER A 17 -18.74 11.66 -3.46
CA SER A 17 -17.74 11.21 -4.47
C SER A 17 -16.53 12.16 -4.56
N LEU A 18 -16.72 13.46 -4.29
CA LEU A 18 -15.62 14.43 -4.20
C LEU A 18 -14.65 14.14 -3.06
N LEU A 19 -15.17 13.76 -1.88
CA LEU A 19 -14.34 13.40 -0.73
C LEU A 19 -13.53 12.13 -1.01
N GLN A 20 -14.15 11.14 -1.66
CA GLN A 20 -13.47 9.90 -2.04
C GLN A 20 -12.36 10.16 -3.07
N THR A 21 -12.60 11.00 -4.08
CA THR A 21 -11.58 11.40 -5.06
C THR A 21 -10.47 12.24 -4.43
N ALA A 22 -10.81 13.18 -3.55
CA ALA A 22 -9.83 14.00 -2.84
C ALA A 22 -8.95 13.14 -1.92
N ALA A 23 -9.53 12.18 -1.21
CA ALA A 23 -8.79 11.23 -0.39
C ALA A 23 -7.84 10.36 -1.23
N ALA A 24 -8.30 9.87 -2.39
CA ALA A 24 -7.45 9.11 -3.30
C ALA A 24 -6.27 9.95 -3.84
N MET A 25 -6.51 11.22 -4.21
CA MET A 25 -5.43 12.13 -4.61
C MET A 25 -4.47 12.44 -3.48
N ALA A 26 -4.97 12.76 -2.29
CA ALA A 26 -4.14 13.04 -1.12
C ALA A 26 -3.27 11.82 -0.76
N PHE A 27 -3.82 10.61 -0.87
CA PHE A 27 -3.07 9.38 -0.66
C PHE A 27 -1.97 9.19 -1.71
N GLY A 28 -2.26 9.44 -2.99
CA GLY A 28 -1.25 9.40 -4.05
C GLY A 28 -0.12 10.40 -3.81
N LEU A 29 -0.44 11.64 -3.43
CA LEU A 29 0.55 12.66 -3.08
C LEU A 29 1.38 12.24 -1.86
N ALA A 30 0.75 11.64 -0.84
CA ALA A 30 1.45 11.14 0.33
C ALA A 30 2.48 10.06 -0.04
N ILE A 31 2.15 9.14 -0.95
CA ILE A 31 3.11 8.14 -1.45
C ILE A 31 4.27 8.81 -2.17
N LEU A 32 3.99 9.74 -3.10
CA LEU A 32 5.03 10.44 -3.84
C LEU A 32 5.96 11.23 -2.92
N PHE A 33 5.41 11.88 -1.90
CA PHE A 33 6.19 12.60 -0.91
C PHE A 33 7.02 11.65 -0.03
N ALA A 34 6.40 10.59 0.50
CA ALA A 34 7.08 9.60 1.33
C ALA A 34 8.26 8.95 0.60
N VAL A 35 8.08 8.57 -0.66
CA VAL A 35 9.13 7.93 -1.48
C VAL A 35 10.14 8.96 -2.00
N GLY A 36 9.68 10.12 -2.48
CA GLY A 36 10.53 11.15 -3.07
C GLY A 36 11.47 11.82 -2.06
N PHE A 37 11.07 11.89 -0.78
CA PHE A 37 11.89 12.43 0.31
C PHE A 37 12.43 11.34 1.24
N ALA A 38 12.31 10.05 0.86
CA ALA A 38 12.90 8.98 1.65
C ALA A 38 14.43 9.12 1.68
N PRO A 39 15.10 8.93 2.84
CA PRO A 39 16.55 8.91 2.94
C PRO A 39 17.09 7.61 2.31
N MET A 40 17.22 7.60 0.98
CA MET A 40 17.60 6.42 0.20
C MET A 40 18.96 5.86 0.61
N SER A 41 19.90 6.69 1.07
CA SER A 41 21.18 6.22 1.60
C SER A 41 21.01 5.35 2.85
N ALA A 42 20.19 5.78 3.80
CA ALA A 42 19.90 5.01 5.01
C ALA A 42 19.15 3.71 4.67
N ALA A 43 18.16 3.78 3.78
CA ALA A 43 17.40 2.60 3.33
C ALA A 43 18.28 1.60 2.56
N HIS A 44 19.17 2.10 1.71
CA HIS A 44 20.12 1.30 0.94
C HIS A 44 21.14 0.62 1.87
N ASN A 45 21.73 1.36 2.80
CA ASN A 45 22.69 0.81 3.77
C ASN A 45 22.02 -0.23 4.68
N ALA A 46 20.80 0.04 5.15
CA ALA A 46 20.04 -0.92 5.95
C ALA A 46 19.75 -2.22 5.17
N ALA A 47 19.41 -2.13 3.88
CA ALA A 47 19.19 -3.29 3.03
C ALA A 47 20.50 -4.08 2.76
N HIS A 48 21.62 -3.38 2.57
CA HIS A 48 22.94 -3.98 2.45
C HIS A 48 23.37 -4.71 3.73
N ASP A 49 23.23 -4.06 4.88
CA ASP A 49 23.52 -4.65 6.19
C ASP A 49 22.63 -5.87 6.46
N THR A 50 21.35 -5.77 6.08
CA THR A 50 20.41 -6.88 6.15
C THR A 50 20.90 -8.05 5.29
N ARG A 51 21.37 -7.85 4.06
CA ARG A 51 21.96 -8.96 3.26
C ARG A 51 23.20 -9.58 3.90
N HIS A 52 23.99 -8.81 4.66
CA HIS A 52 25.13 -9.35 5.39
C HIS A 52 24.74 -10.13 6.65
N THR A 53 23.66 -9.74 7.34
CA THR A 53 23.16 -10.47 8.53
C THR A 53 22.24 -11.64 8.18
N LEU A 54 21.61 -11.62 7.01
CA LEU A 54 20.73 -12.67 6.48
C LEU A 54 21.48 -13.78 5.73
N ALA A 55 22.81 -13.88 5.85
CA ALA A 55 23.53 -15.04 5.34
C ALA A 55 22.96 -16.29 6.02
N PHE A 56 22.02 -16.96 5.34
CA PHE A 56 21.44 -18.22 5.79
C PHE A 56 22.58 -19.20 6.00
N PRO A 57 22.74 -19.79 7.20
CA PRO A 57 23.79 -20.76 7.45
C PRO A 57 23.61 -21.91 6.47
N CYS A 58 24.60 -22.08 5.59
CA CYS A 58 24.66 -23.19 4.64
C CYS A 58 25.52 -24.33 5.19
N HIS A 59 25.38 -24.61 6.48
CA HIS A 59 25.63 -25.90 7.14
C HIS A 59 25.24 -25.79 8.61
#